data_AF-A0A7K4BCL7-F1
#
_entry.id   AF-A0A7K4BCL7-F1
#
_cell.length_a   1.000
_cell.length_b   1.000
_cell.length_c   1.000
_cell.angle_alpha   90.00
_cell.angle_beta   90.00
_cell.angle_gamma   90.00
#
_symmetry.space_group_name_H-M   'P 1'
#
loop_
_entity.id
_entity.type
_entity.pdbx_description
1 polymer ?
#
loop_
_entity_poly.entity_id
_entity_poly.type
_entity_poly.pdbx_seq_one_letter_code
_entity_poly.pdbx_strand_id
1 'polypeptide(L)' 'MPLYKYQREAIKKTHEYLLYVVTIGIGSGKSLSYLIPLFYSILIRDRAPKVTAIILYPMNALVNSQYSILKK' A
#
# COMPACT_ATOMS: atom_id res chain seq x y z
N MET A 1 -10.49 2.06 -13.72
CA MET A 1 -11.11 3.10 -12.89
C MET A 1 -10.02 4.03 -12.38
N PRO A 2 -10.17 5.36 -12.47
CA PRO A 2 -9.12 6.31 -12.06
C PRO A 2 -8.92 6.30 -10.54
N LEU A 3 -7.69 6.57 -10.10
CA LEU A 3 -7.35 6.70 -8.67
C LEU A 3 -7.93 7.99 -8.07
N TYR A 4 -8.40 7.91 -6.82
CA TYR A 4 -8.82 9.08 -6.06
C TYR A 4 -7.64 10.04 -5.81
N LYS A 5 -7.94 11.32 -5.58
CA LYS A 5 -6.92 12.37 -5.35
C LYS A 5 -5.92 11.97 -4.26
N TYR A 6 -6.41 11.52 -3.10
CA TYR A 6 -5.57 11.15 -1.96
C TYR A 6 -4.66 9.94 -2.25
N GLN A 7 -5.08 8.99 -3.10
CA GLN A 7 -4.25 7.86 -3.52
C GLN A 7 -3.12 8.34 -4.42
N ARG A 8 -3.42 9.22 -5.38
CA ARG A 8 -2.41 9.82 -6.27
C ARG A 8 -1.39 10.65 -5.48
N GLU A 9 -1.83 11.43 -4.50
CA GLU A 9 -0.94 12.21 -3.63
C GLU A 9 -0.03 11.32 -2.79
N ALA A 10 -0.55 10.22 -2.22
CA ALA A 10 0.27 9.25 -1.49
C ALA A 10 1.34 8.60 -2.38
N ILE A 11 0.98 8.24 -3.62
CA ILE A 11 1.93 7.68 -4.60
C ILE A 11 3.03 8.69 -4.92
N LYS A 12 2.68 9.96 -5.20
CA LYS A 12 3.66 11.02 -5.45
C LYS A 12 4.61 11.22 -4.28
N LYS A 13 4.08 11.36 -3.06
CA LYS A 13 4.90 11.48 -1.84
C LYS A 13 5.83 10.27 -1.65
N THR A 14 5.35 9.06 -1.92
CA THR A 14 6.19 7.86 -1.81
C THR A 14 7.31 7.85 -2.85
N HIS A 15 7.05 8.30 -4.08
CA HIS A 15 8.08 8.41 -5.12
C HIS A 15 9.17 9.44 -4.73
N GLU A 16 8.78 10.50 -4.03
CA GLU A 16 9.68 11.52 -3.50
C GLU A 16 10.37 11.09 -2.19
N TYR A 17 10.20 9.83 -1.76
CA TYR A 17 10.70 9.29 -0.49
C TYR A 17 10.23 10.07 0.75
N LEU A 18 9.06 10.70 0.67
CA LEU A 18 8.47 11.46 1.77
C LEU A 18 7.54 10.58 2.62
N LEU A 19 7.58 10.82 3.93
CA LEU A 19 6.61 10.26 4.88
C LEU A 19 5.25 10.94 4.70
N TYR A 20 4.17 10.17 4.87
CA TYR A 20 2.82 10.69 4.75
C TYR A 20 1.84 9.96 5.68
N VAL A 21 0.77 10.66 6.03
CA VAL A 21 -0.38 10.12 6.76
C VAL A 21 -1.60 10.24 5.86
N VAL A 22 -2.42 9.19 5.79
CA VAL A 22 -3.68 9.19 5.04
C VAL A 22 -4.84 9.07 6.01
N THR A 23 -5.63 10.14 6.13
CA THR A 23 -6.83 10.20 6.97
C THR A 23 -8.08 10.18 6.09
N ILE A 24 -8.74 9.03 5.98
CA ILE A 24 -9.95 8.85 5.18
C ILE A 24 -10.96 7.95 5.91
N GLY A 25 -12.24 8.03 5.54
CA GLY A 25 -13.31 7.19 6.07
C GLY A 25 -13.21 5.71 5.69
N ILE A 26 -13.79 4.83 6.49
CA ILE A 26 -13.81 3.37 6.23
C ILE A 26 -14.43 3.10 4.84
N GLY A 27 -13.86 2.13 4.11
CA GLY A 27 -14.36 1.74 2.78
C GLY A 27 -13.91 2.64 1.62
N SER A 28 -13.21 3.75 1.86
CA SER A 28 -12.83 4.68 0.78
C SER A 28 -11.75 4.14 -0.17
N GLY A 29 -11.05 3.06 0.21
CA GLY A 29 -9.95 2.50 -0.56
C GLY A 29 -8.55 2.97 -0.16
N LYS A 30 -8.29 3.32 1.13
CA LYS A 30 -6.93 3.62 1.61
C LYS A 30 -5.89 2.56 1.27
N SER A 31 -6.26 1.29 1.14
CA SER A 31 -5.29 0.23 0.86
C SER A 31 -4.44 0.54 -0.37
N LEU A 32 -5.04 1.11 -1.42
CA LEU A 32 -4.33 1.45 -2.64
C LEU A 32 -3.29 2.57 -2.47
N SER A 33 -3.43 3.42 -1.45
CA SER A 33 -2.49 4.53 -1.22
C SER A 33 -1.10 4.03 -0.80
N TYR A 34 -1.01 2.85 -0.16
CA TYR A 34 0.25 2.24 0.26
C TYR A 34 0.60 0.97 -0.52
N LEU A 35 -0.38 0.22 -1.03
CA LEU A 35 -0.12 -1.01 -1.80
C LEU A 35 0.47 -0.73 -3.18
N ILE A 36 -0.04 0.27 -3.91
CA ILE A 36 0.47 0.63 -5.24
C ILE A 36 1.95 0.97 -5.21
N PRO A 37 2.43 1.93 -4.38
CA PRO A 37 3.85 2.25 -4.35
C PRO A 37 4.70 1.09 -3.81
N LEU A 38 4.16 0.27 -2.89
CA LEU A 38 4.84 -0.94 -2.39
C LEU A 38 5.07 -1.95 -3.52
N PHE A 39 4.04 -2.32 -4.28
CA PHE A 39 4.19 -3.25 -5.39
C PHE A 39 5.07 -2.69 -6.51
N TYR A 40 4.94 -1.39 -6.81
CA TYR A 40 5.84 -0.72 -7.76
C TYR A 40 7.30 -0.88 -7.32
N SER A 41 7.61 -0.69 -6.03
CA SER A 41 8.97 -0.87 -5.51
C SER A 41 9.49 -2.31 -5.64
N ILE A 42 8.62 -3.32 -5.54
CA ILE A 42 8.97 -4.73 -5.74
C ILE A 42 9.27 -5.00 -7.22
N LEU A 43 8.47 -4.44 -8.14
CA LEU A 43 8.59 -4.69 -9.57
C LEU A 43 9.87 -4.09 -10.19
N ILE A 44 10.34 -2.96 -9.66
CA ILE A 44 11.52 -2.25 -10.19
C ILE A 44 12.85 -2.66 -9.53
N ARG A 45 12.81 -3.42 -8.42
CA ARG A 45 14.01 -3.85 -7.68
C ARG A 45 14.43 -5.27 -8.06
N ASP A 46 15.69 -5.58 -7.80
CA ASP A 46 16.26 -6.91 -8.08
C ASP A 46 15.51 -8.02 -7.31
N ARG A 47 15.27 -9.15 -7.98
CA ARG A 47 14.37 -10.23 -7.55
C ARG A 47 14.99 -11.21 -6.55
N ALA A 48 16.04 -10.78 -5.85
CA ALA A 48 16.60 -11.56 -4.76
C ALA A 48 15.51 -11.85 -3.72
N PRO A 49 15.41 -13.10 -3.20
CA PRO A 49 14.43 -13.46 -2.19
C PRO A 49 14.78 -12.78 -0.86
N LYS A 50 14.27 -11.56 -0.68
CA LYS A 50 14.45 -10.73 0.52
C LYS A 50 13.14 -10.07 0.92
N VAL A 51 13.05 -9.69 2.19
CA VAL A 51 11.93 -8.89 2.69
C VAL A 51 12.01 -7.49 2.07
N THR A 52 10.99 -7.09 1.31
CA THR A 52 10.97 -5.79 0.59
C THR A 52 10.10 -4.74 1.28
N ALA A 53 9.10 -5.15 2.05
CA ALA A 53 8.21 -4.24 2.77
C ALA A 53 7.53 -4.94 3.95
N ILE A 54 7.08 -4.14 4.93
CA ILE A 54 6.32 -4.58 6.10
C ILE A 54 5.03 -3.77 6.16
N ILE A 55 3.89 -4.45 6.28
CA ILE A 55 2.58 -3.84 6.50
C ILE A 55 2.11 -4.26 7.89
N LEU A 56 1.91 -3.30 8.79
CA LEU A 56 1.50 -3.55 10.17
C LEU A 56 0.00 -3.29 10.34
N TYR A 57 -0.67 -4.22 10.99
CA TYR A 57 -2.07 -4.09 11.39
C TYR A 57 -2.18 -4.27 12.91
N PRO A 58 -3.11 -3.57 13.58
CA PRO A 58 -3.28 -3.70 15.02
C PRO A 58 -3.91 -5.03 15.46
N MET A 59 -4.48 -5.81 14.54
CA MET A 59 -5.21 -7.05 14.86
C MET A 59 -5.11 -8.10 13.75
N ASN A 60 -5.07 -9.38 14.14
CA ASN A 60 -4.98 -10.53 13.22
C ASN A 60 -6.14 -10.60 12.22
N ALA A 61 -7.36 -10.21 12.63
CA ALA A 61 -8.51 -10.19 11.73
C ALA A 61 -8.30 -9.29 10.50
N LEU A 62 -7.64 -8.14 10.68
CA LEU A 62 -7.32 -7.21 9.59
C LEU A 62 -6.24 -7.79 8.67
N VAL A 63 -5.23 -8.46 9.24
CA VAL A 63 -4.20 -9.16 8.48
C VAL A 63 -4.83 -10.23 7.58
N ASN A 64 -5.69 -11.08 8.15
CA ASN A 64 -6.33 -12.18 7.43
C ASN A 64 -7.24 -11.67 6.31
N SER A 65 -8.02 -10.62 6.58
CA SER A 65 -8.87 -9.98 5.57
C SER A 65 -8.05 -9.48 4.38
N GLN A 66 -6.93 -8.80 4.65
CA GLN A 66 -6.07 -8.24 3.60
C GLN A 66 -5.32 -9.33 2.84
N TYR A 67 -4.84 -10.35 3.54
CA TYR A 67 -4.20 -11.51 2.91
C TYR A 67 -5.14 -12.23 1.94
N SER A 68 -6.42 -12.39 2.30
CA SER A 68 -7.42 -12.98 1.40
C SER A 68 -7.68 -12.14 0.15
N ILE A 69 -7.55 -10.81 0.23
CA ILE A 69 -7.69 -9.92 -0.93
C ILE A 69 -6.48 -10.04 -1.85
N LEU A 70 -5.27 -10.10 -1.27
CA LEU A 70 -4.02 -10.21 -2.05
C LEU A 70 -3.79 -11.58 -2.69
N LYS A 71 -4.46 -12.63 -2.18
CA LYS A 71 -4.40 -13.98 -2.74
C LYS A 71 -5.32 -14.18 -3.96
N LYS A 72 -6.23 -13.26 -4.22
CA LYS A 72 -7.09 -13.28 -5.41
C LYS A 72 -6.38 -12.64 -6.59
#